data_AF-A0A2V2SJA9-F1
#
_entry.id   AF-A0A2V2SJA9-F1
#
_cell.length_a   1.000
_cell.length_b   1.000
_cell.length_c   1.000
_cell.angle_alpha   90.00
_cell.angle_beta   90.00
_cell.angle_gamma   90.00
#
_symmetry.space_group_name_H-M   'P 1'
#
loop_
_entity.id
_entity.type
_entity.pdbx_description
1 polymer ?
#
loop_
_entity_poly.entity_id
_entity_poly.type
_entity_poly.pdbx_seq_one_letter_code
_entity_poly.pdbx_strand_id
1 'polypeptide(L)'
;MTTLNKLAGLVAVVTLCATAALHADGVWLIYPVSPPPSAGPGTGNYNLNLGDSLKVWDISGTYSEDLQGIALDYTIAVDPSGKFTGQGKATINGFEGYDFTADMDLGISGSISTAGTVTRVNLTLKMSGPGTFQGYDIMMKATANEKVEVDSANLQLIGTVSGNVTVSVPALHKSRSASIPRTDSQDTLPSGVTGDWALALNVTNSLNKYGGSGSAQVSSGTMPLLLTGTYTPKTGLSKITLKGQGAYRSCNFNVGVAFTNVVSDVKSLTGKVLGQSLKLTSDPGPAYP
;
A
#
# COMPACT_ATOMS: atom_id res chain seq x y z
N MET A 1 -9.96 -14.39 -24.50
CA MET A 1 -10.03 -15.79 -24.96
C MET A 1 -10.85 -16.59 -23.96
N THR A 2 -11.69 -17.51 -24.46
CA THR A 2 -12.24 -18.69 -23.78
C THR A 2 -12.58 -18.62 -22.28
N THR A 3 -13.89 -18.55 -22.02
CA THR A 3 -14.55 -19.31 -20.96
C THR A 3 -14.06 -20.76 -20.91
N LEU A 4 -13.31 -21.11 -19.87
CA LEU A 4 -13.05 -22.46 -19.34
C LEU A 4 -12.42 -22.27 -17.93
N ASN A 5 -12.76 -22.98 -16.86
CA ASN A 5 -13.82 -23.99 -16.70
C ASN A 5 -14.42 -24.01 -15.28
N LYS A 6 -15.48 -24.80 -15.07
CA LYS A 6 -15.88 -25.38 -13.78
C LYS A 6 -15.92 -26.91 -13.94
N LEU A 7 -15.97 -27.65 -12.83
CA LEU A 7 -15.93 -29.13 -12.72
C LEU A 7 -14.54 -29.79 -12.94
N ALA A 8 -13.78 -29.85 -11.84
CA ALA A 8 -13.04 -31.05 -11.41
C ALA A 8 -12.80 -30.93 -9.90
N GLY A 9 -13.01 -32.00 -9.11
CA GLY A 9 -12.66 -32.01 -7.67
C GLY A 9 -13.75 -32.36 -6.65
N LEU A 10 -14.97 -32.71 -7.06
CA LEU A 10 -15.99 -33.26 -6.15
C LEU A 10 -15.75 -34.76 -5.86
N VAL A 11 -14.55 -35.12 -5.40
CA VAL A 11 -14.18 -36.50 -5.00
C VAL A 11 -13.24 -36.47 -3.79
N ALA A 12 -13.76 -36.02 -2.64
CA ALA A 12 -13.12 -36.20 -1.33
C ALA A 12 -14.12 -36.11 -0.15
N VAL A 13 -15.40 -36.45 -0.38
CA VAL A 13 -16.46 -36.44 0.66
C VAL A 13 -17.23 -37.77 0.66
N VAL A 14 -16.50 -38.89 0.53
CA VAL A 14 -17.00 -40.25 0.79
C VAL A 14 -15.86 -41.10 1.35
N THR A 15 -15.52 -40.93 2.64
CA THR A 15 -14.94 -41.94 3.56
C THR A 15 -14.80 -41.29 4.95
N LEU A 16 -15.91 -41.12 5.68
CA LEU A 16 -15.97 -40.96 7.16
C LEU A 16 -17.42 -40.82 7.67
N CYS A 17 -18.29 -41.78 7.32
CA CYS A 17 -19.60 -41.96 7.96
C CYS A 17 -20.17 -43.37 7.64
N ALA A 18 -19.54 -44.42 8.18
CA ALA A 18 -20.04 -45.79 8.05
C ALA A 18 -19.55 -46.77 9.14
N THR A 19 -19.38 -46.32 10.39
CA THR A 19 -19.16 -47.24 11.53
C THR A 19 -19.91 -46.77 12.79
N ALA A 20 -21.24 -46.77 12.73
CA ALA A 20 -22.09 -46.47 13.89
C ALA A 20 -23.47 -47.13 13.78
N ALA A 21 -23.53 -48.46 13.87
CA ALA A 21 -24.73 -49.19 14.27
C ALA A 21 -24.36 -50.58 14.79
N LEU A 22 -25.10 -51.05 15.80
CA LEU A 22 -25.15 -52.43 16.30
C LEU A 22 -23.90 -52.94 17.03
N HIS A 23 -23.84 -52.67 18.34
CA HIS A 23 -24.02 -53.77 19.30
C HIS A 23 -24.91 -53.27 20.45
N ALA A 24 -25.87 -54.10 20.87
CA ALA A 24 -26.78 -53.79 21.98
C ALA A 24 -26.06 -53.95 23.34
N ASP A 25 -26.67 -53.39 24.39
CA ASP A 25 -26.24 -53.47 25.79
C ASP A 25 -24.86 -52.85 26.09
N GLY A 26 -24.77 -51.52 25.89
CA GLY A 26 -23.57 -50.73 26.18
C GLY A 26 -23.84 -49.54 27.10
N VAL A 27 -23.07 -49.45 28.20
CA VAL A 27 -22.98 -48.25 29.03
C VAL A 27 -22.49 -47.09 28.17
N TRP A 28 -23.20 -45.95 28.19
CA TRP A 28 -22.72 -44.71 27.59
C TRP A 28 -21.49 -44.20 28.34
N LEU A 29 -20.30 -44.62 27.90
CA LEU A 29 -19.04 -44.03 28.31
C LEU A 29 -18.96 -42.61 27.73
N ILE A 30 -19.49 -41.65 28.47
CA ILE A 30 -19.23 -40.23 28.28
C ILE A 30 -17.74 -40.02 28.61
N TYR A 31 -16.89 -40.23 27.61
CA TYR A 31 -15.50 -39.76 27.69
C TYR A 31 -15.55 -38.24 27.80
N PRO A 32 -15.03 -37.63 28.88
CA PRO A 32 -14.89 -36.19 28.94
C PRO A 32 -13.90 -35.81 27.85
N VAL A 33 -14.38 -35.19 26.77
CA VAL A 33 -13.51 -34.57 25.77
C VAL A 33 -12.74 -33.50 26.51
N SER A 34 -11.45 -33.72 26.76
CA SER A 34 -10.61 -32.70 27.38
C SER A 34 -10.67 -31.48 26.46
N PRO A 35 -11.02 -30.28 26.97
CA PRO A 35 -10.99 -29.10 26.12
C PRO A 35 -9.59 -28.98 25.52
N PRO A 36 -9.47 -28.60 24.23
CA PRO A 36 -8.16 -28.46 23.60
C PRO A 36 -7.30 -27.53 24.47
N PRO A 37 -6.00 -27.85 24.66
CA PRO A 37 -5.16 -27.11 25.60
C PRO A 37 -5.22 -25.63 25.25
N SER A 38 -5.76 -24.83 26.17
CA SER A 38 -5.89 -23.38 25.99
C SER A 38 -4.52 -22.82 25.65
N ALA A 39 -4.36 -22.30 24.43
CA ALA A 39 -3.14 -21.61 24.05
C ALA A 39 -2.80 -20.55 25.10
N GLY A 40 -1.53 -20.46 25.48
CA GLY A 40 -1.07 -19.37 26.34
C GLY A 40 -1.06 -18.04 25.57
N PRO A 41 -0.96 -16.90 26.27
CA PRO A 41 -0.64 -15.65 25.60
C PRO A 41 0.73 -15.76 24.91
N GLY A 42 0.83 -15.30 23.65
CA GLY A 42 2.07 -15.33 22.88
C GLY A 42 3.16 -14.45 23.51
N THR A 43 4.42 -14.89 23.41
CA THR A 43 5.61 -14.13 23.85
C THR A 43 6.78 -14.54 22.96
N GLY A 44 7.60 -13.57 22.56
CA GLY A 44 8.75 -13.78 21.69
C GLY A 44 8.68 -12.98 20.38
N ASN A 45 9.47 -13.40 19.40
CA ASN A 45 9.59 -12.71 18.12
C ASN A 45 8.74 -13.40 17.05
N TYR A 46 8.00 -12.61 16.27
CA TYR A 46 7.14 -13.10 15.19
C TYR A 46 7.35 -12.27 13.93
N ASN A 47 7.42 -12.92 12.77
CA ASN A 47 7.47 -12.25 11.47
C ASN A 47 6.20 -12.63 10.69
N LEU A 48 5.43 -11.63 10.29
CA LEU A 48 4.22 -11.77 9.49
C LEU A 48 4.50 -11.22 8.08
N ASN A 49 4.51 -12.09 7.07
CA ASN A 49 4.44 -11.63 5.68
C ASN A 49 2.98 -11.39 5.30
N LEU A 50 2.67 -10.20 4.79
CA LEU A 50 1.31 -9.77 4.47
C LEU A 50 1.12 -9.45 2.98
N GLY A 51 2.21 -9.44 2.20
CA GLY A 51 2.23 -8.97 0.80
C GLY A 51 1.20 -9.65 -0.11
N ASP A 52 0.99 -10.95 0.03
CA ASP A 52 0.05 -11.71 -0.80
C ASP A 52 -1.43 -11.40 -0.50
N SER A 53 -1.75 -10.97 0.72
CA SER A 53 -3.13 -10.74 1.17
C SER A 53 -3.52 -9.27 1.29
N LEU A 54 -2.54 -8.37 1.43
CA LEU A 54 -2.76 -6.95 1.67
C LEU A 54 -1.53 -6.15 1.23
N LYS A 55 -1.64 -5.42 0.12
CA LYS A 55 -0.56 -4.56 -0.38
C LYS A 55 -0.49 -3.21 0.35
N VAL A 56 0.72 -2.69 0.52
CA VAL A 56 1.01 -1.31 0.97
C VAL A 56 2.02 -0.72 -0.01
N TRP A 57 1.57 0.23 -0.81
CA TRP A 57 2.36 0.85 -1.87
C TRP A 57 3.16 2.03 -1.32
N ASP A 58 4.45 2.06 -1.58
CA ASP A 58 5.27 3.25 -1.37
C ASP A 58 5.85 3.68 -2.72
N ILE A 59 5.42 4.85 -3.18
CA ILE A 59 5.84 5.46 -4.45
C ILE A 59 7.05 6.40 -4.27
N SER A 60 7.74 6.33 -3.12
CA SER A 60 9.00 7.04 -2.94
C SER A 60 10.08 6.49 -3.88
N GLY A 61 10.85 7.37 -4.49
CA GLY A 61 11.90 6.98 -5.43
C GLY A 61 12.34 8.11 -6.36
N THR A 62 13.21 7.77 -7.29
CA THR A 62 13.62 8.64 -8.40
C THR A 62 12.94 8.16 -9.68
N TYR A 63 12.46 9.11 -10.47
CA TYR A 63 11.73 8.92 -11.72
C TYR A 63 12.46 9.68 -12.83
N SER A 64 12.42 9.12 -14.04
CA SER A 64 12.97 9.72 -15.26
C SER A 64 12.03 9.37 -16.42
N GLU A 65 11.41 10.38 -17.01
CA GLU A 65 10.26 10.26 -17.92
C GLU A 65 10.39 11.24 -19.09
N ASP A 66 9.85 10.90 -20.26
CA ASP A 66 9.69 11.85 -21.39
C ASP A 66 8.19 12.08 -21.65
N LEU A 67 7.75 13.33 -21.49
CA LEU A 67 6.40 13.76 -21.84
C LEU A 67 6.41 14.50 -23.17
N GLN A 68 6.55 13.76 -24.27
CA GLN A 68 6.50 14.27 -25.65
C GLN A 68 7.61 15.30 -25.94
N GLY A 69 8.85 14.98 -25.58
CA GLY A 69 10.02 15.87 -25.71
C GLY A 69 10.24 16.81 -24.52
N ILE A 70 9.47 16.64 -23.43
CA ILE A 70 9.76 17.24 -22.12
C ILE A 70 10.37 16.16 -21.24
N ALA A 71 11.70 16.18 -21.08
CA ALA A 71 12.39 15.24 -20.20
C ALA A 71 12.25 15.69 -18.74
N LEU A 72 11.72 14.81 -17.89
CA LEU A 72 11.49 15.02 -16.47
C LEU A 72 12.42 14.11 -15.65
N ASP A 73 13.19 14.69 -14.73
CA ASP A 73 13.97 13.93 -13.75
C ASP A 73 13.61 14.41 -12.35
N TYR A 74 13.03 13.55 -11.51
CA TYR A 74 12.52 13.96 -10.20
C TYR A 74 12.58 12.89 -9.13
N THR A 75 12.45 13.33 -7.89
CA THR A 75 12.39 12.48 -6.70
C THR A 75 11.07 12.70 -5.96
N ILE A 76 10.48 11.63 -5.43
CA ILE A 76 9.30 11.66 -4.56
C ILE A 76 9.68 11.04 -3.20
N ALA A 77 9.25 11.69 -2.11
CA ALA A 77 9.30 11.15 -0.76
C ALA A 77 7.90 11.11 -0.15
N VAL A 78 7.44 9.91 0.21
CA VAL A 78 6.16 9.67 0.87
C VAL A 78 6.31 9.76 2.39
N ASP A 79 5.45 10.55 3.02
CA ASP A 79 5.35 10.67 4.46
C ASP A 79 4.45 9.58 5.07
N PRO A 80 4.55 9.31 6.38
CA PRO A 80 3.77 8.24 7.01
C PRO A 80 2.26 8.48 7.02
N SER A 81 1.80 9.72 6.80
CA SER A 81 0.38 10.05 6.67
C SER A 81 -0.18 9.77 5.27
N GLY A 82 0.70 9.48 4.29
CA GLY A 82 0.41 9.30 2.88
C GLY A 82 0.41 10.59 2.07
N LYS A 83 0.89 11.71 2.64
CA LYS A 83 1.22 12.89 1.85
C LYS A 83 2.61 12.69 1.26
N PHE A 84 2.87 13.24 0.10
CA PHE A 84 4.20 13.20 -0.48
C PHE A 84 4.59 14.53 -1.08
N THR A 85 5.89 14.77 -1.11
CA THR A 85 6.52 15.93 -1.74
C THR A 85 7.69 15.46 -2.57
N GLY A 86 8.02 16.21 -3.62
CA GLY A 86 9.13 15.89 -4.49
C GLY A 86 9.73 17.12 -5.14
N GLN A 87 10.92 16.95 -5.68
CA GLN A 87 11.65 17.98 -6.41
C GLN A 87 12.42 17.34 -7.57
N GLY A 88 12.63 18.11 -8.63
CA GLY A 88 13.31 17.67 -9.83
C GLY A 88 13.53 18.80 -10.84
N LYS A 89 13.82 18.39 -12.07
CA LYS A 89 13.94 19.26 -13.24
C LYS A 89 13.02 18.80 -14.35
N ALA A 90 12.62 19.75 -15.18
CA ALA A 90 11.99 19.50 -16.47
C ALA A 90 12.77 20.28 -17.54
N THR A 91 13.21 19.59 -18.58
CA THR A 91 14.01 20.18 -19.66
C THR A 91 13.32 19.96 -21.00
N ILE A 92 13.41 20.95 -21.89
CA ILE A 92 12.86 20.89 -23.25
C ILE A 92 13.98 21.33 -24.19
N ASN A 93 14.27 20.52 -25.21
CA ASN A 93 15.39 20.71 -26.12
C ASN A 93 14.92 20.57 -27.58
N GLY A 94 14.28 21.62 -28.08
CA GLY A 94 13.50 21.64 -29.32
C GLY A 94 12.07 21.13 -29.10
N PHE A 95 11.12 21.67 -29.86
CA PHE A 95 9.73 21.19 -29.86
C PHE A 95 9.12 21.36 -31.25
N GLU A 96 8.58 20.29 -31.85
CA GLU A 96 7.93 20.29 -33.18
C GLU A 96 8.74 20.98 -34.32
N GLY A 97 10.08 20.95 -34.25
CA GLY A 97 10.95 21.59 -35.23
C GLY A 97 11.19 23.09 -35.00
N TYR A 98 10.63 23.67 -33.92
CA TYR A 98 10.97 25.01 -33.45
C TYR A 98 12.21 24.98 -32.56
N ASP A 99 13.05 26.01 -32.70
CA ASP A 99 14.06 26.37 -31.72
C ASP A 99 13.38 26.88 -30.44
N PHE A 100 13.21 25.96 -29.50
CA PHE A 100 12.55 26.15 -28.22
C PHE A 100 13.35 25.39 -27.17
N THR A 101 13.86 26.10 -26.16
CA THR A 101 14.54 25.46 -25.03
C THR A 101 13.96 25.95 -23.72
N ALA A 102 13.92 25.11 -22.69
CA ALA A 102 13.49 25.52 -21.36
C ALA A 102 14.12 24.63 -20.29
N ASP A 103 14.61 25.24 -19.21
CA ASP A 103 15.11 24.57 -18.02
C ASP A 103 14.25 24.99 -16.82
N MET A 104 13.42 24.08 -16.32
CA MET A 104 12.43 24.37 -15.29
C MET A 104 12.71 23.62 -14.00
N ASP A 105 12.52 24.30 -12.86
CA ASP A 105 12.39 23.65 -11.56
C ASP A 105 11.03 22.93 -11.50
N LEU A 106 11.05 21.64 -11.17
CA LEU A 106 9.86 20.83 -10.95
C LEU A 106 9.65 20.63 -9.44
N GLY A 107 8.54 21.15 -8.93
CA GLY A 107 8.04 20.89 -7.58
C GLY A 107 6.85 19.94 -7.61
N ILE A 108 6.88 18.92 -6.77
CA ILE A 108 5.86 17.87 -6.68
C ILE A 108 5.19 17.87 -5.31
N SER A 109 3.88 17.63 -5.29
CA SER A 109 3.12 17.36 -4.07
C SER A 109 1.94 16.46 -4.36
N GLY A 110 1.45 15.73 -3.35
CA GLY A 110 0.25 14.92 -3.54
C GLY A 110 -0.10 14.05 -2.35
N SER A 111 -0.89 13.01 -2.61
CA SER A 111 -1.16 11.97 -1.62
C SER A 111 -1.60 10.64 -2.17
N ILE A 112 -1.16 9.58 -1.50
CA ILE A 112 -1.59 8.20 -1.67
C ILE A 112 -2.64 7.82 -0.60
N SER A 113 -3.64 7.05 -1.00
CA SER A 113 -4.76 6.63 -0.14
C SER A 113 -5.44 5.37 -0.68
N THR A 114 -6.22 4.66 0.14
CA THR A 114 -7.00 3.48 -0.31
C THR A 114 -8.50 3.74 -0.23
N ALA A 115 -9.23 3.32 -1.27
CA ALA A 115 -10.68 3.32 -1.33
C ALA A 115 -11.18 1.91 -1.68
N GLY A 116 -11.56 1.13 -0.67
CA GLY A 116 -11.89 -0.29 -0.85
C GLY A 116 -10.63 -1.11 -1.09
N THR A 117 -10.55 -1.81 -2.23
CA THR A 117 -9.37 -2.55 -2.69
C THR A 117 -8.43 -1.73 -3.58
N VAL A 118 -8.81 -0.49 -3.91
CA VAL A 118 -8.11 0.34 -4.88
C VAL A 118 -7.21 1.34 -4.16
N THR A 119 -5.94 1.42 -4.56
CA THR A 119 -5.00 2.45 -4.08
C THR A 119 -4.95 3.58 -5.09
N ARG A 120 -5.20 4.81 -4.61
CA ARG A 120 -5.28 6.04 -5.39
C ARG A 120 -4.14 6.98 -5.06
N VAL A 121 -3.50 7.50 -6.09
CA VAL A 121 -2.49 8.55 -6.02
C VAL A 121 -3.08 9.80 -6.67
N ASN A 122 -3.05 10.91 -5.94
CA ASN A 122 -3.35 12.23 -6.48
C ASN A 122 -2.05 13.03 -6.47
N LEU A 123 -1.57 13.44 -7.63
CA LEU A 123 -0.28 14.07 -7.84
C LEU A 123 -0.49 15.45 -8.49
N THR A 124 0.26 16.45 -8.02
CA THR A 124 0.31 17.78 -8.60
C THR A 124 1.78 18.13 -8.88
N LEU A 125 2.08 18.34 -10.16
CA LEU A 125 3.38 18.79 -10.65
C LEU A 125 3.28 20.29 -10.92
N LYS A 126 4.30 21.05 -10.50
CA LYS A 126 4.43 22.48 -10.78
C LYS A 126 5.81 22.74 -11.35
N MET A 127 5.85 23.22 -12.58
CA MET A 127 7.09 23.56 -13.28
C MET A 127 7.19 25.07 -13.44
N SER A 128 8.38 25.65 -13.25
CA SER A 128 8.65 27.06 -13.53
C SER A 128 10.12 27.24 -13.91
N GLY A 129 10.39 28.03 -14.95
CA GLY A 129 11.77 28.33 -15.34
C GLY A 129 11.92 29.21 -16.57
N PRO A 130 13.13 29.73 -16.81
CA PRO A 130 13.47 30.42 -18.04
C PRO A 130 13.53 29.46 -19.24
N GLY A 131 13.50 30.04 -20.43
CA GLY A 131 13.73 29.34 -21.68
C GLY A 131 13.92 30.32 -22.83
N THR A 132 14.06 29.81 -24.04
CA THR A 132 14.05 30.59 -25.29
C THR A 132 13.02 30.05 -26.27
N PHE A 133 12.45 30.92 -27.11
CA PHE A 133 11.66 30.54 -28.27
C PHE A 133 12.00 31.45 -29.45
N GLN A 134 12.53 30.88 -30.53
CA GLN A 134 12.96 31.63 -31.72
C GLN A 134 13.86 32.84 -31.40
N GLY A 135 14.79 32.66 -30.45
CA GLY A 135 15.69 33.72 -29.98
C GLY A 135 15.11 34.74 -28.99
N TYR A 136 13.84 34.62 -28.57
CA TYR A 136 13.27 35.43 -27.49
C TYR A 136 13.35 34.73 -26.14
N ASP A 137 13.80 35.44 -25.10
CA ASP A 137 13.71 34.98 -23.71
C ASP A 137 12.25 34.82 -23.29
N ILE A 138 11.94 33.65 -22.72
CA ILE A 138 10.62 33.33 -22.17
C ILE A 138 10.72 32.89 -20.70
N MET A 139 9.60 33.01 -20.00
CA MET A 139 9.37 32.46 -18.68
C MET A 139 8.19 31.49 -18.76
N MET A 140 8.47 30.21 -18.54
CA MET A 140 7.46 29.15 -18.51
C MET A 140 6.96 28.92 -17.08
N LYS A 141 5.66 28.63 -16.98
CA LYS A 141 5.02 28.05 -15.79
C LYS A 141 4.02 27.00 -16.24
N ALA A 142 4.09 25.81 -15.68
CA ALA A 142 3.09 24.76 -15.94
C ALA A 142 2.61 24.16 -14.62
N THR A 143 1.39 23.65 -14.62
CA THR A 143 0.83 22.87 -13.53
C THR A 143 0.03 21.72 -14.11
N ALA A 144 0.41 20.49 -13.78
CA ALA A 144 -0.31 19.28 -14.11
C ALA A 144 -0.88 18.66 -12.83
N ASN A 145 -2.06 18.06 -12.95
CA ASN A 145 -2.77 17.38 -11.88
C ASN A 145 -3.20 16.01 -12.40
N GLU A 146 -2.73 14.99 -11.70
CA GLU A 146 -2.94 13.59 -12.02
C GLU A 146 -3.79 12.93 -10.95
N LYS A 147 -4.69 12.07 -11.43
CA LYS A 147 -5.53 11.21 -10.61
C LYS A 147 -5.39 9.82 -11.17
N VAL A 148 -4.56 9.03 -10.53
CA VAL A 148 -4.16 7.69 -10.98
C VAL A 148 -4.42 6.67 -9.87
N GLU A 149 -4.64 5.43 -10.27
CA GLU A 149 -4.84 4.27 -9.42
C GLU A 149 -3.70 3.28 -9.67
N VAL A 150 -3.28 2.54 -8.64
CA VAL A 150 -2.21 1.55 -8.79
C VAL A 150 -2.77 0.29 -9.44
N ASP A 151 -2.31 -0.01 -10.65
CA ASP A 151 -2.45 -1.32 -11.25
C ASP A 151 -1.37 -2.25 -10.69
N SER A 152 -1.79 -3.06 -9.71
CA SER A 152 -0.92 -4.04 -9.05
C SER A 152 -0.50 -5.21 -9.94
N ALA A 153 -1.21 -5.47 -11.04
CA ALA A 153 -0.90 -6.58 -11.94
C ALA A 153 0.21 -6.20 -12.94
N ASN A 154 0.21 -4.95 -13.40
CA ASN A 154 1.20 -4.43 -14.35
C ASN A 154 2.29 -3.56 -13.69
N LEU A 155 2.20 -3.31 -12.37
CA LEU A 155 3.08 -2.41 -11.61
C LEU A 155 3.14 -0.99 -12.19
N GLN A 156 1.95 -0.43 -12.44
CA GLN A 156 1.77 0.86 -13.10
C GLN A 156 0.82 1.77 -12.32
N LEU A 157 0.93 3.07 -12.57
CA LEU A 157 -0.06 4.08 -12.24
C LEU A 157 -0.91 4.33 -13.47
N ILE A 158 -2.22 4.11 -13.38
CA ILE A 158 -3.16 4.31 -14.49
C ILE A 158 -4.23 5.33 -14.13
N GLY A 159 -4.55 6.26 -15.00
CA GLY A 159 -5.61 7.23 -14.74
C GLY A 159 -5.60 8.39 -15.70
N THR A 160 -5.76 9.62 -15.20
CA THR A 160 -5.84 10.81 -16.06
C THR A 160 -5.05 12.00 -15.55
N VAL A 161 -4.37 12.69 -16.47
CA VAL A 161 -3.70 13.98 -16.27
C VAL A 161 -4.55 15.12 -16.83
N SER A 162 -4.39 16.33 -16.28
CA SER A 162 -5.00 17.58 -16.77
C SER A 162 -4.28 18.79 -16.17
N GLY A 163 -4.35 19.98 -16.76
CA GLY A 163 -3.59 21.10 -16.22
C GLY A 163 -3.64 22.39 -17.01
N ASN A 164 -2.63 23.24 -16.81
CA ASN A 164 -2.44 24.48 -17.54
C ASN A 164 -0.96 24.79 -17.76
N VAL A 165 -0.65 25.43 -18.89
CA VAL A 165 0.66 26.00 -19.21
C VAL A 165 0.50 27.50 -19.42
N THR A 166 1.47 28.28 -18.97
CA THR A 166 1.58 29.72 -19.17
C THR A 166 2.98 30.04 -19.67
N VAL A 167 3.06 30.70 -20.82
CA VAL A 167 4.32 31.21 -21.39
C VAL A 167 4.25 32.73 -21.37
N SER A 168 5.30 33.37 -20.85
CA SER A 168 5.43 34.82 -20.82
C SER A 168 6.69 35.25 -21.56
N VAL A 169 6.60 36.32 -22.35
CA VAL A 169 7.73 36.93 -23.07
C VAL A 169 7.98 38.30 -22.42
N PRO A 170 8.94 38.42 -21.47
CA PRO A 170 9.09 39.62 -20.65
C PRO A 170 9.37 40.87 -21.48
N ALA A 171 10.23 40.75 -22.50
CA ALA A 171 10.59 41.84 -23.41
C ALA A 171 9.40 42.43 -24.21
N LEU A 172 8.30 41.69 -24.34
CA LEU A 172 7.07 42.13 -25.03
C LEU A 172 5.94 42.47 -24.05
N HIS A 173 6.16 42.33 -22.74
CA HIS A 173 5.14 42.40 -21.68
C HIS A 173 3.87 41.57 -21.98
N LYS A 174 4.04 40.41 -22.64
CA LYS A 174 2.95 39.52 -23.04
C LYS A 174 3.03 38.19 -22.31
N SER A 175 1.85 37.64 -22.00
CA SER A 175 1.69 36.29 -21.46
C SER A 175 0.51 35.60 -22.14
N ARG A 176 0.61 34.29 -22.30
CA ARG A 176 -0.45 33.43 -22.85
C ARG A 176 -0.55 32.19 -21.97
N SER A 177 -1.78 31.77 -21.70
CA SER A 177 -2.07 30.51 -21.01
C SER A 177 -2.94 29.61 -21.88
N ALA A 178 -2.70 28.31 -21.79
CA ALA A 178 -3.49 27.26 -22.40
C ALA A 178 -3.82 26.19 -21.36
N SER A 179 -4.98 25.53 -21.49
CA SER A 179 -5.29 24.33 -20.70
C SER A 179 -4.62 23.13 -21.35
N ILE A 180 -4.03 22.26 -20.53
CA ILE A 180 -3.73 20.88 -20.94
C ILE A 180 -5.06 20.14 -20.87
N PRO A 181 -5.56 19.57 -21.98
CA PRO A 181 -6.81 18.81 -21.98
C PRO A 181 -6.69 17.59 -21.06
N ARG A 182 -7.82 17.03 -20.62
CA ARG A 182 -7.78 15.78 -19.86
C ARG A 182 -7.43 14.63 -20.79
N THR A 183 -6.32 13.95 -20.52
CA THR A 183 -5.86 12.76 -21.24
C THR A 183 -5.63 11.62 -20.24
N ASP A 184 -5.62 10.40 -20.76
CA ASP A 184 -5.24 9.24 -19.95
C ASP A 184 -3.71 9.26 -19.71
N SER A 185 -3.26 8.70 -18.58
CA SER A 185 -1.86 8.54 -18.19
C SER A 185 -1.59 7.10 -17.78
N GLN A 186 -0.39 6.61 -18.09
CA GLN A 186 0.06 5.25 -17.77
C GLN A 186 1.56 5.27 -17.50
N ASP A 187 1.92 5.28 -16.23
CA ASP A 187 3.28 5.54 -15.76
C ASP A 187 3.80 4.31 -14.99
N THR A 188 5.05 3.91 -15.22
CA THR A 188 5.58 2.67 -14.62
C THR A 188 6.12 2.94 -13.21
N LEU A 189 5.77 2.09 -12.25
CA LEU A 189 6.30 2.23 -10.89
C LEU A 189 7.82 2.02 -10.84
N PRO A 190 8.55 2.69 -9.94
CA PRO A 190 9.99 2.48 -9.79
C PRO A 190 10.32 1.02 -9.47
N SER A 191 11.48 0.57 -9.95
CA SER A 191 11.98 -0.78 -9.68
C SER A 191 12.04 -1.06 -8.17
N GLY A 192 11.46 -2.17 -7.72
CA GLY A 192 11.40 -2.55 -6.31
C GLY A 192 10.09 -2.17 -5.60
N VAL A 193 9.19 -1.40 -6.23
CA VAL A 193 7.86 -1.10 -5.68
C VAL A 193 6.88 -2.22 -6.05
N THR A 194 6.77 -3.25 -5.21
CA THR A 194 5.86 -4.40 -5.41
C THR A 194 4.58 -4.35 -4.57
N GLY A 195 4.49 -3.37 -3.67
CA GLY A 195 3.44 -3.28 -2.64
C GLY A 195 3.55 -4.33 -1.53
N ASP A 196 4.60 -5.17 -1.53
CA ASP A 196 4.83 -6.15 -0.48
C ASP A 196 5.34 -5.47 0.79
N TRP A 197 4.90 -5.99 1.94
CA TRP A 197 5.35 -5.53 3.24
C TRP A 197 5.27 -6.66 4.26
N ALA A 198 6.16 -6.58 5.24
CA ALA A 198 6.27 -7.52 6.34
C ALA A 198 6.22 -6.80 7.68
N LEU A 199 5.80 -7.51 8.72
CA LEU A 199 5.68 -7.00 10.07
C LEU A 199 6.45 -7.90 11.04
N ALA A 200 7.54 -7.38 11.58
CA ALA A 200 8.28 -8.00 12.67
C ALA A 200 7.73 -7.51 14.01
N LEU A 201 7.50 -8.42 14.96
CA LEU A 201 6.97 -8.14 16.29
C LEU A 201 7.89 -8.73 17.34
N ASN A 202 8.16 -7.98 18.42
CA ASN A 202 8.75 -8.47 19.65
C ASN A 202 7.72 -8.30 20.77
N VAL A 203 7.06 -9.40 21.11
CA VAL A 203 5.92 -9.43 22.03
C VAL A 203 6.39 -9.86 23.41
N THR A 204 6.17 -8.99 24.39
CA THR A 204 6.25 -9.32 25.81
C THR A 204 4.84 -9.44 26.38
N ASN A 205 4.60 -10.43 27.25
CA ASN A 205 3.33 -10.62 27.94
C ASN A 205 3.47 -10.34 29.44
N SER A 206 2.41 -9.75 30.01
CA SER A 206 2.17 -9.77 31.46
C SER A 206 0.70 -10.11 31.69
N LEU A 207 0.44 -11.33 32.18
CA LEU A 207 -0.90 -11.89 32.34
C LEU A 207 -1.68 -11.90 31.01
N ASN A 208 -2.67 -11.02 30.87
CA ASN A 208 -3.50 -10.88 29.67
C ASN A 208 -3.23 -9.57 28.90
N LYS A 209 -2.09 -8.91 29.14
CA LYS A 209 -1.67 -7.67 28.45
C LYS A 209 -0.39 -7.92 27.66
N TYR A 210 -0.31 -7.29 26.49
CA TYR A 210 0.89 -7.27 25.66
C TYR A 210 1.54 -5.90 25.66
N GLY A 211 2.87 -5.90 25.61
CA GLY A 211 3.72 -4.75 25.35
C GLY A 211 4.92 -5.17 24.50
N GLY A 212 5.72 -4.19 24.07
CA GLY A 212 6.97 -4.45 23.35
C GLY A 212 7.12 -3.53 22.16
N SER A 213 7.74 -4.04 21.10
CA SER A 213 7.99 -3.29 19.87
C SER A 213 7.57 -4.09 18.64
N GLY A 214 7.49 -3.40 17.52
CA GLY A 214 7.43 -4.02 16.20
C GLY A 214 8.06 -3.11 15.16
N SER A 215 8.15 -3.59 13.93
CA SER A 215 8.51 -2.79 12.79
C SER A 215 7.81 -3.30 11.53
N ALA A 216 7.32 -2.37 10.71
CA ALA A 216 6.81 -2.69 9.39
C ALA A 216 7.91 -2.40 8.36
N GLN A 217 8.26 -3.40 7.54
CA GLN A 217 9.17 -3.25 6.42
C GLN A 217 8.36 -3.07 5.14
N VAL A 218 8.65 -2.01 4.40
CA VAL A 218 8.08 -1.62 3.11
C VAL A 218 9.23 -1.35 2.12
N SER A 219 8.94 -1.16 0.83
CA SER A 219 9.97 -0.92 -0.20
C SER A 219 10.91 0.27 0.10
N SER A 220 10.43 1.31 0.80
CA SER A 220 11.23 2.48 1.20
C SER A 220 12.08 2.29 2.47
N GLY A 221 11.85 1.22 3.26
CA GLY A 221 12.59 0.95 4.49
C GLY A 221 11.75 0.40 5.65
N THR A 222 12.19 0.70 6.87
CA THR A 222 11.63 0.12 8.10
C THR A 222 10.99 1.20 8.99
N MET A 223 9.70 1.01 9.31
CA MET A 223 8.92 1.89 10.19
C MET A 223 8.87 1.31 11.62
N PRO A 224 9.43 1.99 12.65
CA PRO A 224 9.37 1.53 14.03
C PRO A 224 7.96 1.72 14.65
N LEU A 225 7.48 0.69 15.34
CA LEU A 225 6.15 0.60 15.94
C LEU A 225 6.26 0.29 17.45
N LEU A 226 5.47 0.99 18.26
CA LEU A 226 5.17 0.60 19.64
C LEU A 226 4.06 -0.46 19.63
N LEU A 227 4.29 -1.57 20.33
CA LEU A 227 3.34 -2.68 20.46
C LEU A 227 2.63 -2.59 21.81
N THR A 228 1.30 -2.63 21.78
CA THR A 228 0.45 -2.86 22.96
C THR A 228 -0.65 -3.87 22.61
N GLY A 229 -1.34 -4.44 23.59
CA GLY A 229 -2.47 -5.31 23.28
C GLY A 229 -3.05 -6.06 24.48
N THR A 230 -3.99 -6.95 24.19
CA THR A 230 -4.60 -7.85 25.18
C THR A 230 -4.78 -9.27 24.64
N TYR A 231 -4.75 -10.24 25.54
CA TYR A 231 -5.11 -11.63 25.29
C TYR A 231 -6.51 -11.93 25.85
N THR A 232 -7.30 -12.74 25.15
CA THR A 232 -8.62 -13.20 25.60
C THR A 232 -8.64 -14.72 25.73
N PRO A 233 -8.35 -15.28 26.92
CA PRO A 233 -8.24 -16.73 27.12
C PRO A 233 -9.47 -17.52 26.65
N LYS A 234 -10.68 -16.98 26.84
CA LYS A 234 -11.94 -17.60 26.40
C LYS A 234 -12.00 -17.89 24.89
N THR A 235 -11.26 -17.15 24.06
CA THR A 235 -11.33 -17.25 22.60
C THR A 235 -9.99 -17.64 21.95
N GLY A 236 -8.90 -17.76 22.70
CA GLY A 236 -7.57 -17.95 22.13
C GLY A 236 -7.03 -16.77 21.32
N LEU A 237 -7.70 -15.61 21.33
CA LEU A 237 -7.39 -14.49 20.44
C LEU A 237 -6.62 -13.38 21.15
N SER A 238 -5.63 -12.86 20.43
CA SER A 238 -4.81 -11.71 20.80
C SER A 238 -5.19 -10.50 19.97
N LYS A 239 -5.47 -9.37 20.62
CA LYS A 239 -5.70 -8.08 19.97
C LYS A 239 -4.48 -7.21 20.19
N ILE A 240 -3.70 -7.00 19.14
CA ILE A 240 -2.47 -6.20 19.15
C ILE A 240 -2.79 -4.85 18.51
N THR A 241 -2.37 -3.76 19.13
CA THR A 241 -2.39 -2.40 18.57
C THR A 241 -0.95 -1.95 18.35
N LEU A 242 -0.66 -1.52 17.13
CA LEU A 242 0.64 -1.04 16.67
C LEU A 242 0.54 0.44 16.33
N LYS A 243 1.41 1.25 16.93
CA LYS A 243 1.47 2.71 16.74
C LYS A 243 2.87 3.13 16.31
N GLY A 244 2.99 3.81 15.18
CA GLY A 244 4.29 4.28 14.70
C GLY A 244 4.92 5.32 15.62
N GLN A 245 6.26 5.33 15.64
CA GLN A 245 7.07 6.18 16.50
C GLN A 245 7.78 7.27 15.69
N GLY A 246 8.22 8.34 16.36
CA GLY A 246 8.94 9.45 15.70
C GLY A 246 8.08 10.14 14.63
N ALA A 247 8.55 10.15 13.38
CA ALA A 247 7.81 10.65 12.22
C ALA A 247 6.58 9.77 11.87
N TYR A 248 6.60 8.49 12.23
CA TYR A 248 5.58 7.50 11.82
C TYR A 248 4.30 7.52 12.67
N ARG A 249 4.07 8.55 13.51
CA ARG A 249 2.92 8.62 14.44
C ARG A 249 1.53 8.55 13.80
N SER A 250 1.42 8.82 12.50
CA SER A 250 0.20 8.67 11.71
C SER A 250 -0.10 7.23 11.29
N CYS A 251 0.89 6.32 11.35
CA CYS A 251 0.69 4.88 11.19
C CYS A 251 0.10 4.29 12.47
N ASN A 252 -1.11 3.73 12.40
CA ASN A 252 -1.76 3.05 13.50
C ASN A 252 -2.68 1.95 12.98
N PHE A 253 -2.46 0.72 13.42
CA PHE A 253 -3.27 -0.42 13.01
C PHE A 253 -3.37 -1.48 14.11
N ASN A 254 -4.43 -2.27 14.05
CA ASN A 254 -4.74 -3.35 14.96
C ASN A 254 -4.63 -4.68 14.21
N VAL A 255 -3.99 -5.66 14.83
CA VAL A 255 -3.87 -7.03 14.32
C VAL A 255 -4.55 -7.96 15.32
N GLY A 256 -5.56 -8.70 14.86
CA GLY A 256 -6.12 -9.84 15.57
C GLY A 256 -5.34 -11.09 15.16
N VAL A 257 -4.64 -11.73 16.09
CA VAL A 257 -3.87 -12.96 15.82
C VAL A 257 -4.27 -14.08 16.77
N ALA A 258 -4.22 -15.31 16.26
CA ALA A 258 -4.09 -16.51 17.09
C ALA A 258 -2.61 -16.90 17.13
N PHE A 259 -1.98 -16.79 18.30
CA PHE A 259 -0.61 -17.24 18.47
C PHE A 259 -0.58 -18.75 18.66
N THR A 260 0.15 -19.45 17.78
CA THR A 260 0.62 -20.82 18.04
C THR A 260 2.14 -20.78 18.27
N ASN A 261 2.70 -21.89 18.74
CA ASN A 261 4.12 -21.97 19.13
C ASN A 261 5.12 -21.77 17.97
N VAL A 262 4.65 -21.77 16.71
CA VAL A 262 5.52 -21.69 15.51
C VAL A 262 4.99 -20.70 14.46
N VAL A 263 3.66 -20.52 14.37
CA VAL A 263 3.03 -19.64 13.36
C VAL A 263 1.99 -18.73 14.04
N SER A 264 1.93 -17.47 13.63
CA SER A 264 0.84 -16.57 14.01
C SER A 264 -0.15 -16.45 12.86
N ASP A 265 -1.38 -16.89 13.10
CA ASP A 265 -2.47 -16.83 12.12
C ASP A 265 -3.19 -15.48 12.26
N VAL A 266 -3.11 -14.66 11.22
CA VAL A 266 -3.64 -13.29 11.19
C VAL A 266 -5.13 -13.32 10.86
N LYS A 267 -5.96 -13.30 11.92
CA LYS A 267 -7.42 -13.34 11.81
C LYS A 267 -8.03 -12.03 11.31
N SER A 268 -7.45 -10.90 11.69
CA SER A 268 -7.85 -9.60 11.16
C SER A 268 -6.71 -8.59 11.20
N LEU A 269 -6.75 -7.62 10.28
CA LEU A 269 -5.87 -6.47 10.31
C LEU A 269 -6.67 -5.23 9.88
N THR A 270 -6.69 -4.19 10.71
CA THR A 270 -7.44 -2.95 10.42
C THR A 270 -6.66 -1.71 10.83
N GLY A 271 -6.64 -0.67 10.00
CA GLY A 271 -6.03 0.62 10.39
C GLY A 271 -5.46 1.38 9.21
N LYS A 272 -4.34 2.08 9.43
CA LYS A 272 -3.69 2.93 8.43
C LYS A 272 -2.16 2.85 8.49
N VAL A 273 -1.52 2.75 7.32
CA VAL A 273 -0.07 2.79 7.11
C VAL A 273 0.20 3.54 5.79
N LEU A 274 1.17 4.47 5.76
CA LEU A 274 1.52 5.25 4.55
C LEU A 274 0.31 5.78 3.75
N GLY A 275 -0.65 6.43 4.42
CA GLY A 275 -1.88 6.92 3.75
C GLY A 275 -2.97 5.88 3.51
N GLN A 276 -2.61 4.61 3.43
CA GLN A 276 -3.44 3.53 2.93
C GLN A 276 -4.25 2.89 4.06
N SER A 277 -5.52 2.63 3.77
CA SER A 277 -6.43 1.99 4.72
C SER A 277 -6.27 0.48 4.63
N LEU A 278 -5.89 -0.13 5.75
CA LEU A 278 -5.68 -1.55 5.85
C LEU A 278 -6.97 -2.24 6.29
N LYS A 279 -7.39 -3.27 5.56
CA LYS A 279 -8.52 -4.13 5.94
C LYS A 279 -8.31 -5.56 5.44
N LEU A 280 -7.88 -6.42 6.35
CA LEU A 280 -7.85 -7.88 6.20
C LEU A 280 -8.81 -8.49 7.21
N THR A 281 -9.55 -9.51 6.79
CA THR A 281 -10.36 -10.36 7.67
C THR A 281 -10.28 -11.75 7.09
N SER A 282 -9.62 -12.68 7.79
CA SER A 282 -9.75 -14.09 7.44
C SER A 282 -11.20 -14.48 7.66
N ASP A 283 -11.78 -15.27 6.77
CA ASP A 283 -13.05 -15.93 7.06
C ASP A 283 -12.92 -16.64 8.43
N PRO A 284 -13.79 -16.37 9.42
CA PRO A 284 -13.79 -17.13 10.66
C PRO A 284 -14.15 -18.57 10.34
N GLY A 285 -13.10 -19.39 10.13
CA GLY A 285 -13.24 -20.83 9.96
C GLY A 285 -14.15 -21.41 11.05
N PRO A 286 -14.93 -22.45 10.72
CA PRO A 286 -16.11 -22.86 11.48
C PRO A 286 -15.79 -22.92 12.97
N ALA A 287 -16.59 -22.23 13.77
CA ALA A 287 -16.42 -22.20 15.21
C ALA A 287 -16.48 -23.64 15.73
N TYR A 288 -15.35 -24.15 16.21
CA TYR A 288 -15.28 -25.48 16.82
C TYR A 288 -16.21 -25.48 18.05
N PRO A 289 -17.21 -26.39 18.09
CA PRO A 289 -18.17 -26.48 19.18
C PRO A 289 -17.55 -27.03 20.48
#